data_AF-A0A7C5SZJ2-F1
#
_entry.id   AF-A0A7C5SZJ2-F1
#
_cell.length_a   1.000
_cell.length_b   1.000
_cell.length_c   1.000
_cell.angle_alpha   90.00
_cell.angle_beta   90.00
_cell.angle_gamma   90.00
#
_symmetry.space_group_name_H-M   'P 1'
#
loop_
_entity.id
_entity.type
_entity.pdbx_description
1 polymer ?
#
loop_
_entity_poly.entity_id
_entity_poly.type
_entity_poly.pdbx_seq_one_letter_code
_entity_poly.pdbx_strand_id
1 'polypeptide(L)'
;MSIARRGPNNGIQKAQRNTELQWMIERGLELTSLAILDIGNHVLAGVYGVFVDEYEEILEKLCEKAVISAALHQELRGLGGFRNILVHGYLRLSPELVYKHFQKALSTFPKFMAEIENWLEKHSDS
;
A
#
# COMPACT_ATOMS: atom_id res chain seq x y z
N MET A 1 -31.03 3.06 50.35
CA MET A 1 -30.56 4.38 49.87
C MET A 1 -29.45 4.14 48.87
N SER A 2 -29.68 4.46 47.59
CA SER A 2 -28.87 4.06 46.44
C SER A 2 -27.70 5.01 46.21
N ILE A 3 -26.49 4.47 46.08
CA ILE A 3 -25.33 5.17 45.52
C ILE A 3 -24.97 4.48 44.20
N ALA A 4 -25.55 5.00 43.12
CA ALA A 4 -25.23 4.63 41.76
C ALA A 4 -23.79 5.04 41.44
N ARG A 5 -22.93 4.06 41.17
CA ARG A 5 -21.58 4.27 40.65
C ARG A 5 -21.70 4.86 39.25
N ARG A 6 -21.28 6.12 39.06
CA ARG A 6 -21.02 6.69 37.73
C ARG A 6 -19.83 5.94 37.13
N GLY A 7 -20.07 5.15 36.08
CA GLY A 7 -19.00 4.65 35.23
C GLY A 7 -18.74 5.63 34.08
N PRO A 8 -17.51 6.15 33.91
CA PRO A 8 -17.12 6.80 32.67
C PRO A 8 -16.30 5.80 31.85
N ASN A 9 -16.95 4.95 31.05
CA ASN A 9 -16.21 3.98 30.23
C ASN A 9 -16.53 4.02 28.73
N ASN A 10 -17.42 4.90 28.26
CA ASN A 10 -17.84 4.88 26.85
C ASN A 10 -17.01 5.79 25.92
N GLY A 11 -16.42 6.87 26.44
CA GLY A 11 -15.64 7.82 25.62
C GLY A 11 -14.25 7.30 25.25
N ILE A 12 -13.54 6.73 26.23
CA ILE A 12 -12.17 6.22 26.05
C ILE A 12 -12.16 5.01 25.12
N GLN A 13 -13.09 4.06 25.30
CA GLN A 13 -13.19 2.89 24.44
C GLN A 13 -13.54 3.25 22.98
N LYS A 14 -14.38 4.27 22.77
CA LYS A 14 -14.75 4.72 21.42
C LYS A 14 -13.60 5.47 20.72
N ALA A 15 -12.83 6.26 21.48
CA ALA A 15 -11.62 6.90 20.98
C ALA A 15 -10.52 5.86 20.66
N GLN A 16 -10.30 4.88 21.54
CA GLN A 16 -9.32 3.79 21.35
C GLN A 16 -9.62 2.95 20.10
N ARG A 17 -10.88 2.56 19.87
CA ARG A 17 -11.25 1.79 18.66
C ARG A 17 -10.99 2.54 17.35
N ASN A 18 -11.14 3.87 17.35
CA ASN A 18 -10.85 4.67 16.16
C ASN A 18 -9.33 4.76 15.91
N THR A 19 -8.51 4.82 16.97
CA THR A 19 -7.04 4.82 16.85
C THR A 19 -6.49 3.46 16.42
N GLU A 20 -6.99 2.36 17.00
CA GLU A 20 -6.57 1.01 16.64
C GLU A 20 -6.86 0.71 15.16
N LEU A 21 -8.06 1.04 14.69
CA LEU A 21 -8.43 0.86 13.28
C LEU A 21 -7.55 1.69 12.36
N GLN A 22 -7.28 2.94 12.70
CA GLN A 22 -6.41 3.80 11.91
C GLN A 22 -5.00 3.20 11.80
N TRP A 23 -4.40 2.74 12.91
CA TRP A 23 -3.08 2.11 12.88
C TRP A 23 -3.05 0.82 12.07
N MET A 24 -4.12 0.01 12.13
CA MET A 24 -4.24 -1.19 11.29
C MET A 24 -4.26 -0.83 9.80
N ILE A 25 -5.00 0.21 9.42
CA ILE A 25 -5.06 0.69 8.04
C ILE A 25 -3.70 1.21 7.58
N GLU A 26 -3.07 2.08 8.37
CA GLU A 26 -1.74 2.64 8.06
C GLU A 26 -0.71 1.52 7.88
N ARG A 27 -0.67 0.56 8.81
CA ARG A 27 0.25 -0.58 8.75
C ARG A 27 -0.04 -1.49 7.55
N GLY A 28 -1.32 -1.74 7.26
CA GLY A 28 -1.73 -2.53 6.09
C GLY A 28 -1.31 -1.86 4.78
N LEU A 29 -1.49 -0.55 4.68
CA LEU A 29 -1.04 0.26 3.54
C LEU A 29 0.48 0.20 3.38
N GLU A 30 1.23 0.38 4.46
CA GLU A 30 2.69 0.34 4.45
C GLU A 30 3.21 -1.02 3.98
N LEU A 31 2.76 -2.11 4.61
CA LEU A 31 3.20 -3.47 4.30
C LEU A 31 2.85 -3.88 2.87
N THR A 32 1.64 -3.57 2.42
CA THR A 32 1.22 -3.97 1.07
C THR A 32 1.92 -3.14 0.00
N SER A 33 2.17 -1.84 0.25
CA SER A 33 2.96 -1.00 -0.66
C SER A 33 4.39 -1.53 -0.80
N LEU A 34 5.02 -1.92 0.32
CA LEU A 34 6.34 -2.54 0.31
C LEU A 34 6.35 -3.85 -0.49
N ALA A 35 5.37 -4.71 -0.26
CA ALA A 35 5.27 -5.99 -0.96
C ALA A 35 5.16 -5.82 -2.49
N ILE A 36 4.37 -4.85 -2.95
CA ILE A 36 4.24 -4.53 -4.39
C ILE A 36 5.59 -4.10 -4.97
N LEU A 37 6.31 -3.22 -4.28
CA LEU A 37 7.61 -2.71 -4.72
C LEU A 37 8.67 -3.82 -4.71
N ASP A 38 8.68 -4.67 -3.69
CA ASP A 38 9.62 -5.79 -3.58
C ASP A 38 9.37 -6.83 -4.68
N ILE A 39 8.11 -7.18 -4.97
CA ILE A 39 7.74 -8.05 -6.10
C ILE A 39 8.24 -7.44 -7.41
N GLY A 40 7.95 -6.16 -7.61
CA GLY A 40 8.39 -5.43 -8.79
C GLY A 40 9.90 -5.46 -8.99
N ASN A 41 10.65 -5.14 -7.94
CA ASN A 41 12.10 -5.16 -7.97
C ASN A 41 12.65 -6.57 -8.20
N HIS A 42 12.03 -7.59 -7.61
CA HIS A 42 12.43 -8.97 -7.83
C HIS A 42 12.23 -9.41 -9.29
N VAL A 43 11.12 -9.02 -9.92
CA VAL A 43 10.89 -9.25 -11.35
C VAL A 43 11.93 -8.54 -12.21
N LEU A 44 12.21 -7.26 -11.93
CA LEU A 44 13.19 -6.46 -12.67
C LEU A 44 14.60 -7.03 -12.58
N ALA A 45 15.06 -7.35 -11.37
CA ALA A 45 16.39 -7.90 -11.16
C ALA A 45 16.52 -9.32 -11.69
N GLY A 46 15.51 -10.18 -11.41
CA GLY A 46 15.56 -11.61 -11.72
C GLY A 46 15.38 -11.91 -13.21
N VAL A 47 14.49 -11.21 -13.91
CA VAL A 47 14.16 -11.52 -15.30
C VAL A 47 14.82 -10.56 -16.28
N TYR A 48 14.97 -9.29 -15.91
CA TYR A 48 15.49 -8.27 -16.82
C TYR A 48 16.91 -7.80 -16.48
N GLY A 49 17.48 -8.21 -15.35
CA GLY A 49 18.79 -7.73 -14.89
C GLY A 49 18.83 -6.22 -14.63
N VAL A 50 17.67 -5.62 -14.36
CA VAL A 50 17.52 -4.18 -14.10
C VAL A 50 17.55 -3.94 -12.60
N PHE A 51 18.44 -3.05 -12.16
CA PHE A 51 18.53 -2.60 -10.78
C PHE A 51 18.10 -1.15 -10.71
N VAL A 52 17.21 -0.84 -9.77
CA VAL A 52 16.67 0.50 -9.54
C VAL A 52 16.87 0.87 -8.08
N ASP A 53 17.30 2.10 -7.84
CA ASP A 53 17.56 2.62 -6.50
C ASP A 53 16.34 3.33 -5.91
N GLU A 54 15.44 3.81 -6.78
CA GLU A 54 14.23 4.54 -6.39
C GLU A 54 12.96 3.70 -6.55
N TYR A 55 12.11 3.73 -5.53
CA TYR A 55 10.86 2.96 -5.53
C TYR A 55 9.89 3.35 -6.65
N GLU A 56 9.85 4.64 -7.02
CA GLU A 56 8.97 5.09 -8.10
C GLU A 56 9.46 4.56 -9.46
N GLU A 57 10.79 4.43 -9.62
CA GLU A 57 11.41 3.91 -10.84
C GLU A 57 11.08 2.41 -11.05
N ILE A 58 10.85 1.64 -9.98
CA ILE A 58 10.38 0.24 -10.09
C ILE A 58 9.11 0.18 -10.95
N LEU A 59 8.11 1.02 -10.64
CA LEU A 59 6.81 0.98 -11.30
C LEU A 59 6.91 1.44 -12.77
N GLU A 60 7.76 2.43 -13.03
CA GLU A 60 8.06 2.89 -14.38
C GLU A 60 8.73 1.77 -15.21
N LYS A 61 9.75 1.11 -14.67
CA LYS A 61 10.44 0.02 -15.36
C LYS A 61 9.56 -1.20 -15.59
N LEU A 62 8.69 -1.55 -14.65
CA LEU A 62 7.70 -2.62 -14.87
C LEU A 62 6.77 -2.27 -16.05
N CYS A 63 6.35 -1.02 -16.17
CA CYS A 63 5.54 -0.56 -17.30
C CYS A 63 6.32 -0.58 -18.61
N GLU A 64 7.57 -0.12 -18.63
CA GLU A 64 8.45 -0.16 -19.81
C GLU A 64 8.67 -1.58 -20.33
N LYS A 65 8.76 -2.56 -19.42
CA LYS A 65 8.91 -3.99 -19.73
C LYS A 65 7.58 -4.70 -20.01
N ALA A 66 6.46 -3.97 -20.02
CA ALA A 66 5.11 -4.50 -20.20
C ALA A 66 4.75 -5.61 -19.19
N VAL A 67 5.35 -5.58 -17.99
CA VAL A 67 4.96 -6.41 -16.86
C VAL A 67 3.63 -5.92 -16.29
N ILE A 68 3.48 -4.60 -16.22
CA ILE A 68 2.21 -3.94 -15.89
C ILE A 68 1.76 -3.03 -17.04
N SER A 69 0.45 -2.80 -17.13
CA SER A 69 -0.16 -1.91 -18.11
C SER A 69 0.10 -0.44 -17.78
N ALA A 70 0.10 0.40 -18.82
CA ALA A 70 0.21 1.85 -18.63
C ALA A 70 -0.94 2.43 -17.78
N ALA A 71 -2.13 1.85 -17.86
CA ALA A 71 -3.28 2.24 -17.06
C ALA A 71 -3.03 1.96 -15.57
N LEU A 72 -2.56 0.75 -15.24
CA LEU A 72 -2.23 0.38 -13.88
C LEU A 72 -1.05 1.20 -13.35
N HIS A 73 -0.02 1.44 -14.16
CA HIS A 73 1.10 2.30 -13.78
C HIS A 73 0.64 3.71 -13.38
N GLN A 74 -0.29 4.33 -14.13
CA GLN A 74 -0.86 5.63 -13.74
C GLN A 74 -1.65 5.56 -12.43
N GLU A 75 -2.36 4.46 -12.17
CA GLU A 75 -3.03 4.26 -10.87
C GLU A 75 -2.01 4.09 -9.73
N LEU A 76 -0.92 3.36 -9.94
CA LEU A 76 0.11 3.12 -8.94
C LEU A 76 1.07 4.30 -8.75
N ARG A 77 1.06 5.28 -9.65
CA ARG A 77 1.92 6.46 -9.56
C ARG A 77 1.80 7.16 -8.20
N GLY A 78 2.95 7.49 -7.64
CA GLY A 78 3.12 8.07 -6.32
C GLY A 78 3.13 7.05 -5.19
N LEU A 79 3.03 5.73 -5.46
CA LEU A 79 3.14 4.70 -4.44
C LEU A 79 4.55 4.67 -3.81
N GLY A 80 5.60 4.85 -4.62
CA GLY A 80 6.98 4.91 -4.13
C GLY A 80 7.18 6.12 -3.21
N GLY A 81 6.65 7.27 -3.62
CA GLY A 81 6.62 8.48 -2.77
C GLY A 81 5.73 8.33 -1.53
N PHE A 82 4.59 7.67 -1.64
CA PHE A 82 3.66 7.43 -0.53
C PHE A 82 4.27 6.56 0.56
N ARG A 83 5.05 5.53 0.20
CA ARG A 83 5.83 4.74 1.16
C ARG A 83 6.76 5.65 2.00
N ASN A 84 7.41 6.63 1.36
CA ASN A 84 8.29 7.56 2.08
C ASN A 84 7.50 8.51 3.01
N ILE A 85 6.29 8.91 2.62
CA ILE A 85 5.40 9.73 3.46
C ILE A 85 4.84 8.91 4.63
N LEU A 86 4.50 7.63 4.43
CA LEU A 86 4.09 6.75 5.51
C LEU A 86 5.21 6.58 6.53
N VAL A 87 6.44 6.28 6.10
CA VAL A 87 7.55 5.99 7.03
C VAL A 87 8.12 7.24 7.71
N HIS A 88 8.22 8.37 7.00
CA HIS A 88 8.88 9.59 7.52
C HIS A 88 7.92 10.75 7.83
N GLY A 89 6.66 10.67 7.40
CA GLY A 89 5.68 11.77 7.43
C GLY A 89 4.57 11.64 8.47
N TYR A 90 4.66 10.71 9.43
CA TYR A 90 3.62 10.47 10.44
C TYR A 90 3.13 11.73 11.18
N LEU A 91 3.96 12.78 11.29
CA LEU A 91 3.57 14.06 11.89
C LEU A 91 2.57 14.90 11.05
N ARG A 92 2.27 14.51 9.80
CA ARG A 92 1.46 15.31 8.86
C ARG A 92 0.33 14.56 8.15
N LEU A 93 0.20 13.25 8.35
CA LEU A 93 -0.88 12.46 7.72
C LEU A 93 -2.19 12.64 8.49
N SER A 94 -3.17 13.30 7.88
CA SER A 94 -4.51 13.39 8.45
C SER A 94 -5.29 12.07 8.22
N PRO A 95 -6.22 11.69 9.12
CA PRO A 95 -7.03 10.48 8.96
C PRO A 95 -7.80 10.43 7.63
N GLU A 96 -8.23 11.57 7.10
CA GLU A 96 -8.94 11.68 5.82
C GLU A 96 -8.03 11.29 4.65
N LEU A 97 -6.75 11.69 4.71
CA LEU A 97 -5.77 11.35 3.69
C LEU A 97 -5.45 9.84 3.73
N VAL A 98 -5.25 9.28 4.93
CA VAL A 98 -5.06 7.83 5.13
C VAL A 98 -6.24 7.06 4.55
N TYR A 99 -7.48 7.47 4.84
CA TYR A 99 -8.68 6.82 4.31
C TYR A 99 -8.77 6.91 2.78
N LYS A 100 -8.43 8.05 2.18
CA LYS A 100 -8.39 8.20 0.72
C LYS A 100 -7.37 7.25 0.08
N HIS A 101 -6.17 7.14 0.66
CA HIS A 101 -5.16 6.19 0.19
C HIS A 101 -5.60 4.74 0.36
N PHE A 102 -6.25 4.42 1.47
CA PHE A 102 -6.83 3.10 1.72
C PHE A 102 -7.88 2.72 0.66
N GLN A 103 -8.83 3.60 0.36
CA GLN A 103 -9.84 3.34 -0.67
C GLN A 103 -9.21 3.12 -2.05
N LYS A 104 -8.18 3.89 -2.40
CA LYS A 104 -7.42 3.70 -3.64
C LYS A 104 -6.70 2.35 -3.65
N ALA A 105 -6.02 2.00 -2.55
CA ALA A 105 -5.29 0.74 -2.43
C ALA A 105 -6.19 -0.49 -2.59
N LEU A 106 -7.41 -0.46 -2.02
CA LEU A 106 -8.38 -1.55 -2.13
C LEU A 106 -8.78 -1.85 -3.59
N SER A 107 -8.71 -0.88 -4.50
CA SER A 107 -9.04 -1.09 -5.91
C SER A 107 -7.81 -1.32 -6.78
N THR A 108 -6.67 -0.72 -6.46
CA THR A 108 -5.46 -0.78 -7.29
C THR A 108 -4.58 -1.98 -6.98
N PHE A 109 -4.41 -2.37 -5.71
CA PHE A 109 -3.50 -3.47 -5.35
C PHE A 109 -3.93 -4.85 -5.90
N PRO A 110 -5.23 -5.21 -5.90
CA PRO A 110 -5.67 -6.45 -6.55
C PRO A 110 -5.40 -6.47 -8.06
N LYS A 111 -5.48 -5.33 -8.74
CA LYS A 111 -5.17 -5.23 -10.17
C LYS A 111 -3.69 -5.50 -10.44
N PHE A 112 -2.80 -5.00 -9.57
CA PHE A 112 -1.38 -5.31 -9.65
C PHE A 112 -1.12 -6.81 -9.53
N MET A 113 -1.71 -7.46 -8.53
CA MET A 113 -1.56 -8.92 -8.38
C MET A 113 -2.06 -9.67 -9.62
N ALA A 114 -3.22 -9.29 -10.16
CA ALA A 114 -3.75 -9.91 -11.36
C ALA A 114 -2.83 -9.72 -12.59
N GLU A 115 -2.22 -8.55 -12.77
CA GLU A 115 -1.27 -8.33 -13.87
C GLU A 115 0.03 -9.11 -13.68
N ILE A 116 0.55 -9.23 -12.44
CA ILE A 116 1.72 -10.06 -12.14
C ILE A 116 1.43 -11.55 -12.37
N GLU A 117 0.28 -12.06 -11.93
CA GLU A 117 -0.12 -13.46 -12.17
C GLU A 117 -0.24 -13.75 -13.67
N ASN A 118 -0.93 -12.89 -14.41
CA ASN A 118 -1.04 -13.00 -15.88
C ASN A 118 0.33 -12.92 -16.57
N TRP A 119 1.26 -12.13 -16.04
CA TRP A 119 2.61 -12.04 -16.58
C TRP A 119 3.42 -13.30 -16.27
N LEU A 120 3.33 -13.85 -15.05
CA LEU A 120 3.98 -15.08 -14.64
C LEU A 120 3.51 -16.27 -15.48
N GLU A 121 2.20 -16.42 -15.72
CA GLU A 121 1.66 -17.49 -16.57
C GLU A 121 2.29 -17.48 -17.97
N LYS A 122 2.48 -16.29 -18.56
CA LYS A 122 3.11 -16.15 -19.88
C LYS A 122 4.61 -16.44 -19.89
N HIS A 123 5.27 -16.39 -18.74
CA HIS A 123 6.73 -16.60 -18.59
C HIS A 123 7.08 -17.92 -17.92
N SER A 124 6.08 -18.72 -17.49
CA SER A 124 6.28 -20.04 -16.87
C SER A 124 6.47 -21.17 -17.91
N ASP A 125 6.19 -20.90 -19.17
CA ASP A 125 6.30 -21.86 -20.29
C ASP A 125 7.65 -21.75 -21.06
N SER A 126 8.75 -21.41 -20.39
CA SER A 126 10.10 -21.32 -20.99
C SER A 126 11.14 -22.12 -20.22
#